data_AF-A0A922S0Z0-F1
#
_entry.id   AF-A0A922S0Z0-F1
#
_cell.length_a   1.000
_cell.length_b   1.000
_cell.length_c   1.000
_cell.angle_alpha   90.00
_cell.angle_beta   90.00
_cell.angle_gamma   90.00
#
_symmetry.space_group_name_H-M   'P 1'
#
loop_
_entity.id
_entity.type
_entity.pdbx_description
1 polymer ?
#
loop_
_entity_poly.entity_id
_entity_poly.type
_entity_poly.pdbx_seq_one_letter_code
_entity_poly.pdbx_strand_id
1 'polypeptide(L)'
;MRPQINHKSNVLDIKSELFDLLRQRKSLTETLEALERQIYLFEGSYLDDTAPYGNIIKGWDRYLMASSNPLVTGNSNLSFSRTVGDKRARKFRDSDRLFSRSSVTSVSSLNSQNENNSGKCAWCLYVKF
;
A
#
# COMPACT_ATOMS: atom_id res chain seq x y z
N MET A 1 -61.10 -8.03 4.31
CA MET A 1 -60.31 -6.94 3.70
C MET A 1 -58.93 -7.48 3.37
N ARG A 2 -58.54 -7.53 2.09
CA ARG A 2 -57.16 -7.89 1.71
C ARG A 2 -56.26 -6.67 1.95
N PRO A 3 -55.18 -6.77 2.76
CA PRO A 3 -54.22 -5.68 2.86
C PRO A 3 -53.53 -5.56 1.50
N GLN A 4 -53.67 -4.39 0.88
CA GLN A 4 -52.95 -4.04 -0.33
C GLN A 4 -51.50 -3.78 0.06
N ILE A 5 -50.63 -4.77 -0.15
CA ILE A 5 -49.19 -4.61 0.05
C ILE A 5 -48.73 -3.57 -0.96
N ASN A 6 -48.31 -2.40 -0.46
CA ASN A 6 -47.85 -1.29 -1.28
C ASN A 6 -46.47 -1.62 -1.87
N HIS A 7 -46.45 -2.37 -2.98
CA HIS A 7 -45.22 -2.78 -3.67
C HIS A 7 -44.41 -1.59 -4.17
N LYS A 8 -45.06 -0.44 -4.43
CA LYS A 8 -44.38 0.77 -4.92
C LYS A 8 -43.55 1.45 -3.82
N SER A 9 -44.04 1.50 -2.58
CA SER A 9 -43.27 2.10 -1.47
C SER A 9 -42.04 1.27 -1.12
N ASN A 10 -42.13 -0.06 -1.18
CA ASN A 10 -40.99 -0.95 -0.94
C ASN A 10 -39.91 -0.82 -2.03
N VAL A 11 -40.29 -0.68 -3.29
CA VAL A 11 -39.34 -0.45 -4.40
C VAL A 11 -38.64 0.91 -4.30
N LEU A 12 -39.32 1.95 -3.80
CA LEU A 12 -38.71 3.27 -3.58
C LEU A 12 -37.67 3.21 -2.45
N ASP A 13 -37.99 2.51 -1.36
CA ASP A 13 -37.10 2.31 -0.21
C ASP A 13 -35.81 1.55 -0.59
N ILE A 14 -35.94 0.48 -1.38
CA ILE A 14 -34.81 -0.29 -1.92
C ILE A 14 -33.93 0.59 -2.83
N LYS A 15 -34.54 1.49 -3.62
CA LYS A 15 -33.79 2.40 -4.50
C LYS A 15 -33.01 3.45 -3.71
N SER A 16 -33.59 3.99 -2.63
CA SER A 16 -32.86 4.91 -1.74
C SER A 16 -31.72 4.19 -1.04
N GLU A 17 -31.94 2.99 -0.50
CA GLU A 17 -30.90 2.20 0.15
C GLU A 17 -29.75 1.89 -0.82
N LEU A 18 -30.06 1.50 -2.06
CA LEU A 18 -29.06 1.29 -3.10
C LEU A 18 -28.23 2.54 -3.38
N PHE A 19 -28.87 3.72 -3.42
CA PHE A 19 -28.16 4.97 -3.65
C PHE A 19 -27.22 5.32 -2.49
N ASP A 20 -27.65 5.11 -1.25
CA ASP A 20 -26.83 5.33 -0.06
C ASP A 20 -25.63 4.37 -0.03
N LEU A 21 -25.84 3.10 -0.35
CA LEU A 21 -24.75 2.11 -0.48
C LEU A 21 -23.75 2.50 -1.58
N LEU A 22 -24.23 2.99 -2.73
CA LEU A 22 -23.36 3.47 -3.81
C LEU A 22 -22.54 4.70 -3.39
N ARG A 23 -23.17 5.63 -2.66
CA ARG A 23 -22.49 6.82 -2.12
C ARG A 23 -21.43 6.42 -1.09
N GLN A 24 -21.76 5.49 -0.19
CA GLN A 24 -20.82 4.98 0.79
C GLN A 24 -19.64 4.26 0.12
N ARG A 25 -19.92 3.40 -0.87
CA ARG A 25 -18.87 2.75 -1.67
C ARG A 25 -17.92 3.78 -2.29
N LYS A 26 -18.47 4.83 -2.90
CA LYS A 26 -17.67 5.90 -3.52
C LYS A 26 -16.78 6.61 -2.49
N SER A 27 -17.33 6.99 -1.33
CA SER A 27 -16.56 7.64 -0.27
C SER A 27 -15.44 6.76 0.30
N LEU A 28 -15.69 5.44 0.43
CA LEU A 28 -14.67 4.49 0.85
C LEU A 28 -13.54 4.37 -0.18
N THR A 29 -13.86 4.32 -1.48
CA THR A 29 -12.84 4.32 -2.53
C THR A 29 -11.97 5.58 -2.47
N GLU A 30 -12.58 6.76 -2.35
CA GLU A 30 -11.83 8.03 -2.26
C GLU A 30 -10.90 8.07 -1.03
N THR A 31 -11.38 7.57 0.11
CA THR A 31 -10.60 7.49 1.35
C THR A 31 -9.44 6.51 1.21
N LEU A 32 -9.68 5.34 0.60
CA LEU A 32 -8.65 4.34 0.35
C LEU A 32 -7.54 4.90 -0.54
N GLU A 33 -7.90 5.56 -1.65
CA GLU A 33 -6.90 6.16 -2.54
C GLU A 33 -6.08 7.25 -1.84
N ALA A 34 -6.71 8.05 -0.97
CA ALA A 34 -6.01 9.07 -0.19
C ALA A 34 -4.97 8.44 0.76
N LEU A 35 -5.35 7.36 1.46
CA LEU A 35 -4.45 6.64 2.36
C LEU A 35 -3.30 5.97 1.62
N GLU A 36 -3.57 5.32 0.47
CA GLU A 36 -2.52 4.69 -0.33
C GLU A 36 -1.49 5.70 -0.83
N ARG A 37 -1.94 6.88 -1.29
CA ARG A 37 -1.03 7.98 -1.67
C ARG A 37 -0.20 8.44 -0.48
N GLN A 38 -0.83 8.59 0.68
CA GLN A 38 -0.15 9.01 1.90
C GLN A 38 0.92 7.99 2.34
N ILE A 39 0.61 6.71 2.30
CA ILE A 39 1.56 5.62 2.58
C ILE A 39 2.75 5.71 1.63
N TYR A 40 2.51 5.86 0.33
CA TYR A 40 3.59 5.96 -0.66
C TYR A 40 4.53 7.15 -0.40
N LEU A 41 3.97 8.32 -0.05
CA LEU A 41 4.76 9.51 0.28
C LEU A 41 5.59 9.29 1.56
N PHE A 42 4.98 8.77 2.62
CA PHE A 42 5.68 8.50 3.88
C PHE A 42 6.75 7.43 3.75
N GLU A 43 6.52 6.40 2.93
CA GLU A 43 7.55 5.40 2.65
C GLU A 43 8.78 6.01 1.99
N GLY A 44 8.59 7.00 1.11
CA GLY A 44 9.72 7.71 0.50
C GLY A 44 10.60 8.38 1.55
N SER A 45 10.01 9.22 2.38
CA SER A 45 10.72 9.89 3.48
C SER A 45 11.34 8.88 4.43
N TYR A 46 10.59 7.86 4.86
CA TYR A 46 11.08 6.84 5.78
C TYR A 46 12.34 6.13 5.26
N LEU A 47 12.34 5.71 3.99
CA LEU A 47 13.47 5.00 3.42
C LEU A 47 14.71 5.88 3.29
N ASP A 48 14.54 7.15 2.93
CA ASP A 48 15.64 8.10 2.83
C ASP A 48 16.21 8.47 4.20
N ASP A 49 15.35 8.78 5.18
CA ASP A 49 15.74 9.25 6.52
C ASP A 49 16.39 8.14 7.36
N THR A 50 15.95 6.89 7.20
CA THR A 50 16.41 5.75 8.01
C THR A 50 17.53 4.94 7.39
N ALA A 51 17.86 5.19 6.11
CA ALA A 51 18.96 4.53 5.42
C ALA A 51 20.30 4.47 6.19
N PRO A 52 20.76 5.53 6.90
CA PRO A 52 22.07 5.51 7.56
C PRO A 52 22.12 4.73 8.88
N TYR A 53 20.98 4.49 9.53
CA TYR A 53 20.92 3.81 10.83
C TYR A 53 20.50 2.35 10.71
N GLY A 54 19.77 1.99 9.65
CA GLY A 54 19.09 0.70 9.55
C GLY A 54 17.57 0.90 9.65
N ASN A 55 16.82 -0.03 9.06
CA ASN A 55 15.37 0.10 8.93
C ASN A 55 14.70 -1.27 8.76
N ILE A 56 13.36 -1.30 8.77
CA ILE A 56 12.59 -2.54 8.67
C ILE A 56 12.82 -3.33 7.38
N ILE A 57 13.31 -2.69 6.30
CA ILE A 57 13.56 -3.35 5.02
C ILE A 57 14.92 -4.05 4.99
N LYS A 58 15.96 -3.40 5.52
CA LYS A 58 17.35 -3.88 5.46
C LYS A 58 17.85 -4.49 6.77
N GLY A 59 17.10 -4.34 7.85
CA GLY A 59 17.47 -4.74 9.20
C GLY A 59 18.19 -3.64 9.99
N TRP A 60 18.49 -3.97 11.25
CA TRP A 60 19.06 -3.06 12.26
C TRP A 60 20.56 -3.29 12.50
N ASP A 61 21.23 -4.11 11.70
CA ASP A 61 22.66 -4.45 11.90
C ASP A 61 23.54 -3.21 11.96
N ARG A 62 23.25 -2.21 11.13
CA ARG A 62 23.98 -0.93 11.09
C ARG A 62 23.79 -0.10 12.36
N TYR A 63 22.63 -0.19 13.00
CA TYR A 63 22.35 0.46 14.29
C TYR A 63 23.17 -0.21 15.40
N LEU A 64 23.21 -1.55 15.41
CA LEU A 64 23.99 -2.33 16.36
C LEU A 64 25.50 -2.06 16.21
N MET A 65 26.00 -2.02 14.98
CA MET A 65 27.41 -1.71 14.69
C MET A 65 27.80 -0.27 15.05
N ALA A 66 26.87 0.69 14.95
CA ALA A 66 27.11 2.07 15.37
C ALA A 66 27.12 2.23 16.90
N SER A 67 26.44 1.34 17.63
CA SER A 67 26.36 1.35 19.09
C SER A 67 27.44 0.48 19.77
N SER A 68 27.95 -0.55 19.08
CA SER A 68 29.04 -1.39 19.58
C SER A 68 30.41 -0.81 19.22
N ASN A 69 31.27 -0.60 20.22
CA ASN A 69 32.70 -0.32 20.02
C ASN A 69 33.32 -1.31 19.01
N PRO A 70 34.16 -0.87 18.06
CA PRO A 70 34.64 -1.69 16.93
C PRO A 70 35.58 -2.84 17.34
N LEU A 71 35.81 -3.07 18.63
CA LEU A 71 36.76 -4.05 19.16
C LEU A 71 36.12 -5.39 19.58
N VAL A 72 34.79 -5.48 19.78
CA VAL A 72 34.20 -6.65 20.50
C VAL A 72 33.41 -7.64 19.64
N THR A 73 32.96 -7.30 18.43
CA THR A 73 32.12 -8.23 17.65
C THR A 73 32.91 -8.95 16.57
N GLY A 74 33.91 -9.72 16.99
CA GLY A 74 34.37 -10.86 16.21
C GLY A 74 33.33 -11.96 16.33
N ASN A 75 32.75 -12.39 15.20
CA ASN A 75 31.91 -13.59 15.08
C ASN A 75 30.39 -13.41 15.37
N SER A 76 29.66 -12.91 14.37
CA SER A 76 28.26 -13.32 14.17
C SER A 76 28.01 -13.59 12.69
N ASN A 77 27.99 -14.89 12.37
CA ASN A 77 27.51 -15.45 11.11
C ASN A 77 25.99 -15.26 10.97
N LEU A 78 25.49 -14.02 10.86
CA LEU A 78 24.19 -13.78 10.25
C LEU A 78 24.38 -13.31 8.80
N SER A 79 24.44 -14.33 7.96
CA SER A 79 24.19 -14.26 6.53
C SER A 79 22.78 -13.73 6.28
N PHE A 80 22.66 -12.44 5.93
CA PHE A 80 21.64 -12.00 4.98
C PHE A 80 22.36 -11.50 3.73
N SER A 81 22.52 -12.41 2.76
CA SER A 81 22.82 -12.15 1.35
C SER A 81 23.53 -10.82 1.05
N ARG A 82 24.80 -10.71 1.48
CA ARG A 82 25.70 -9.70 0.92
C ARG A 82 26.07 -10.16 -0.48
N THR A 83 25.26 -9.78 -1.47
CA THR A 83 25.72 -9.68 -2.85
C THR A 83 26.80 -8.61 -2.89
N VAL A 84 28.03 -9.06 -2.62
CA VAL A 84 29.30 -8.37 -2.80
C VAL A 84 29.33 -7.88 -4.25
N GLY A 85 29.00 -6.60 -4.46
CA GLY A 85 28.99 -6.06 -5.82
C GLY A 85 28.40 -4.65 -5.98
N ASP A 86 27.56 -4.17 -5.07
CA ASP A 86 26.90 -2.87 -5.30
C ASP A 86 27.54 -1.75 -4.47
N LYS A 87 28.73 -1.34 -4.89
CA LYS A 87 29.42 -0.11 -4.45
C LYS A 87 28.77 1.15 -5.04
N ARG A 88 27.46 1.16 -5.19
CA ARG A 88 26.67 2.36 -5.37
C ARG A 88 25.81 2.38 -4.13
N ALA A 89 25.82 3.49 -3.39
CA ALA A 89 24.71 3.79 -2.49
C ALA A 89 23.43 3.53 -3.30
N ARG A 90 22.82 2.35 -3.13
CA ARG A 90 21.75 1.91 -4.02
C ARG A 90 20.63 2.89 -3.77
N LYS A 91 20.41 3.75 -4.75
CA LYS A 91 19.23 4.60 -4.83
C LYS A 91 18.03 3.72 -4.48
N PHE A 92 17.16 4.26 -3.63
CA PHE A 92 15.88 3.66 -3.26
C PHE A 92 15.26 2.94 -4.49
N ARG A 93 14.91 1.66 -4.34
CA ARG A 93 14.24 0.88 -5.39
C ARG A 93 12.75 0.80 -5.05
N ASP A 94 11.89 0.85 -6.06
CA ASP A 94 10.45 0.62 -5.86
C ASP A 94 10.15 -0.75 -5.23
N SER A 95 11.06 -1.71 -5.37
CA SER A 95 10.96 -3.00 -4.70
C SER A 95 10.96 -2.91 -3.17
N ASP A 96 11.54 -1.85 -2.60
CA ASP A 96 11.77 -1.67 -1.16
C ASP A 96 10.56 -1.01 -0.47
N ARG A 97 9.53 -0.61 -1.23
CA ARG A 97 8.26 -0.04 -0.75
C ARG A 97 7.28 -1.12 -0.27
N LEU A 98 7.60 -1.77 0.85
CA LEU A 98 6.85 -2.93 1.34
C LEU A 98 5.36 -2.64 1.60
N PHE A 99 5.02 -1.50 2.20
CA PHE A 99 3.64 -1.14 2.53
C PHE A 99 2.84 -0.77 1.30
N SER A 100 3.40 0.02 0.37
CA SER A 100 2.71 0.27 -0.91
C SER A 100 2.46 -1.04 -1.65
N ARG A 101 3.45 -1.95 -1.67
CA ARG A 101 3.32 -3.25 -2.33
C ARG A 101 2.40 -4.25 -1.62
N SER A 102 2.00 -3.98 -0.39
CA SER A 102 1.03 -4.81 0.34
C SER A 102 -0.40 -4.61 -0.16
N SER A 103 -0.66 -3.51 -0.87
CA SER A 103 -1.94 -3.25 -1.53
C SER A 103 -1.83 -3.47 -3.05
N VAL A 104 -2.79 -4.21 -3.61
CA VAL A 104 -2.90 -4.39 -5.07
C VAL A 104 -3.41 -3.13 -5.78
N THR A 105 -4.10 -2.23 -5.07
CA THR A 105 -4.67 -0.99 -5.62
C THR A 105 -3.69 0.18 -5.61
N SER A 106 -2.65 0.14 -4.77
CA SER A 106 -1.71 1.25 -4.56
C SER A 106 -1.02 1.75 -5.84
N VAL A 107 -0.57 0.84 -6.70
CA VAL A 107 0.16 1.15 -7.94
C VAL A 107 -0.77 1.73 -9.00
N SER A 108 -2.03 1.29 -9.00
CA SER A 108 -3.07 1.84 -9.87
C SER A 108 -3.49 3.24 -9.41
N SER A 109 -3.60 3.48 -8.11
CA SER A 109 -3.93 4.80 -7.53
C SER A 109 -2.90 5.89 -7.89
N LEU A 110 -1.63 5.50 -8.08
CA LEU A 110 -0.56 6.40 -8.53
C LEU A 110 -0.58 6.62 -10.06
N ASN A 111 -0.89 5.58 -10.83
CA ASN A 111 -0.94 5.63 -12.30
C ASN A 111 -2.24 6.24 -12.86
N SER A 112 -3.31 6.35 -12.07
CA SER A 112 -4.57 6.99 -12.48
C SER A 112 -4.43 8.48 -12.87
N GLN A 113 -3.29 9.11 -12.61
CA GLN A 113 -2.97 10.45 -13.13
C GLN A 113 -2.46 10.46 -14.58
N ASN A 114 -2.08 9.30 -15.16
CA ASN A 114 -1.42 9.22 -16.47
C ASN A 114 -2.24 8.53 -17.57
N GLU A 115 -3.36 7.85 -17.27
CA GLU A 115 -4.21 7.25 -18.30
C GLU A 115 -5.68 7.60 -18.07
N ASN A 116 -6.07 8.77 -18.59
CA ASN A 116 -7.40 8.92 -19.15
C ASN A 116 -7.57 7.79 -20.20
N ASN A 117 -8.49 6.85 -19.96
CA ASN A 117 -8.97 5.83 -20.90
C ASN A 117 -8.46 4.38 -20.74
N SER A 118 -8.54 3.81 -19.54
CA SER A 118 -8.66 2.36 -19.38
C SER A 118 -9.46 2.03 -18.13
N GLY A 119 -10.77 1.84 -18.28
CA GLY A 119 -11.73 1.44 -17.24
C GLY A 119 -11.51 0.03 -16.70
N LYS A 120 -10.26 -0.36 -16.46
CA LYS A 120 -9.90 -1.57 -15.72
C LYS A 120 -9.81 -1.18 -14.26
N CYS A 121 -10.95 -1.17 -13.60
CA CYS A 121 -11.04 -1.23 -12.15
C CYS A 121 -10.09 -2.35 -11.68
N ALA A 122 -9.27 -2.15 -10.64
CA ALA A 122 -8.40 -3.20 -10.10
C ALA A 122 -9.16 -4.51 -9.80
N TRP A 123 -10.47 -4.42 -9.58
CA TRP A 123 -11.40 -5.55 -9.47
C TRP A 123 -11.57 -6.42 -10.73
N CYS A 124 -11.29 -5.91 -11.94
CA CYS A 124 -11.36 -6.68 -13.19
C CYS A 124 -10.22 -7.70 -13.35
N LEU A 125 -9.14 -7.59 -12.58
CA LEU A 125 -8.04 -8.56 -12.63
C LEU A 125 -8.23 -9.72 -11.64
N TYR A 126 -9.14 -9.59 -10.66
CA TYR A 126 -9.27 -10.57 -9.56
C TYR A 126 -10.58 -11.39 -9.58
N VAL A 127 -11.49 -11.13 -10.53
CA VAL A 127 -12.66 -12.02 -10.80
C VAL A 127 -12.52 -12.58 -12.21
N LYS A 128 -11.60 -13.53 -12.36
CA LYS A 128 -11.49 -14.42 -13.52
C LYS A 128 -11.90 -15.82 -13.05
N PHE A 129 -13.20 -16.06 -12.96
CA PHE A 129 -13.77 -17.39 -13.12
C PHE A 129 -14.58 -17.39 -14.42
#